data_AF-A0A3P1Y2V2-F1
#
_entry.id   AF-A0A3P1Y2V2-F1
#
_cell.length_a   1.000
_cell.length_b   1.000
_cell.length_c   1.000
_cell.angle_alpha   90.00
_cell.angle_beta   90.00
_cell.angle_gamma   90.00
#
_symmetry.space_group_name_H-M   'P 1'
#
loop_
_entity.id
_entity.type
_entity.pdbx_description
1 polymer ?
#
loop_
_entity_poly.entity_id
_entity_poly.type
_entity_poly.pdbx_seq_one_letter_code
_entity_poly.pdbx_strand_id
1 'polypeptide(L)'
;MRRAVFLSALLMVLIVVWGGTRGEASDTANLPDKASLSANRMRFDSGTGDFLATGNVVIVADGLTVTAPRGTGNVERREVLFDEGVTASGDWQGDRIDLRAGSMELSFGEPPSCKMVKGVRGGVGTITLDADRVTLIGRGGVSPSGEDRQTKVWLVNARRVEDRSMGIAFGAGAMEGLIRDGVLVSMTAKSKVWIEGRPNRTGDAVSLNGDRAIYSEERGSVVLSGNVRAVQKGRTLTSDSLVYFPEQNRVEALGGIVSQSGVASADRATITIEIPRASGAPASGDKKGGRR
;
A
#
# COMPACT_ATOMS: atom_id res chain seq x y z
N MET A 1 36.62 -42.22 11.24
CA MET A 1 35.88 -40.95 11.18
C MET A 1 36.71 -39.92 10.41
N ARG A 2 36.39 -39.65 9.15
CA ARG A 2 37.02 -38.58 8.36
C ARG A 2 35.90 -37.69 7.85
N ARG A 3 35.86 -36.45 8.36
CA ARG A 3 34.91 -35.41 7.95
C ARG A 3 35.29 -34.93 6.56
N ALA A 4 34.44 -35.21 5.57
CA ALA A 4 34.55 -34.60 4.26
C ALA A 4 33.92 -33.21 4.31
N VAL A 5 34.76 -32.19 4.14
CA VAL A 5 34.35 -30.81 3.90
C VAL A 5 33.82 -30.77 2.46
N PHE A 6 32.50 -30.69 2.30
CA PHE A 6 31.91 -30.43 0.98
C PHE A 6 32.01 -28.94 0.70
N LEU A 7 32.90 -28.58 -0.23
CA LEU A 7 32.96 -27.29 -0.88
C LEU A 7 31.62 -27.07 -1.62
N SER A 8 30.77 -26.21 -1.10
CA SER A 8 29.56 -25.73 -1.77
C SER A 8 29.96 -24.79 -2.89
N ALA A 9 30.11 -25.32 -4.11
CA ALA A 9 30.25 -24.53 -5.31
C ALA A 9 28.90 -23.89 -5.66
N LEU A 10 28.80 -22.58 -5.51
CA LEU A 10 27.69 -21.76 -6.01
C LEU A 10 27.78 -21.72 -7.54
N LEU A 11 27.01 -22.58 -8.22
CA LEU A 11 26.95 -22.60 -9.68
C LEU A 11 26.05 -21.44 -10.15
N MET A 12 26.66 -20.28 -10.42
CA MET A 12 25.98 -19.14 -11.03
C MET A 12 25.92 -19.39 -12.55
N VAL A 13 24.79 -19.88 -13.06
CA VAL A 13 24.58 -20.04 -14.50
C VAL A 13 24.12 -18.69 -15.06
N LEU A 14 25.02 -17.99 -15.75
CA LEU A 14 24.72 -16.79 -16.51
C LEU A 14 24.17 -17.21 -17.88
N ILE A 15 22.86 -17.16 -18.07
CA ILE A 15 22.27 -17.31 -19.41
C ILE A 15 22.49 -15.99 -20.16
N VAL A 16 23.55 -15.92 -20.97
CA VAL A 16 23.76 -14.86 -21.96
C VAL A 16 23.16 -15.33 -23.27
N VAL A 17 22.06 -14.71 -23.70
CA VAL A 17 21.51 -14.93 -25.04
C VAL A 17 22.38 -14.13 -26.01
N TRP A 18 23.24 -14.80 -26.76
CA TRP A 18 24.07 -14.20 -27.81
C TRP A 18 23.40 -14.47 -29.16
N GLY A 19 22.67 -13.49 -29.68
CA GLY A 19 22.13 -13.51 -31.04
C GLY A 19 23.16 -12.95 -32.01
N GLY A 20 23.75 -13.80 -32.85
CA GLY A 20 24.64 -13.39 -33.93
C GLY A 20 24.11 -13.82 -35.28
N THR A 21 23.64 -12.88 -36.09
CA THR A 21 24.04 -12.62 -37.49
C THR A 21 23.27 -11.41 -38.04
N ARG A 22 23.99 -10.58 -38.82
CA ARG A 22 23.56 -9.29 -39.39
C ARG A 22 22.34 -9.44 -40.32
N GLY A 23 21.35 -8.58 -40.13
CA GLY A 23 20.28 -8.31 -41.10
C GLY A 23 19.23 -7.38 -40.50
N GLU A 24 19.21 -6.14 -40.98
CA GLU A 24 18.12 -5.14 -40.94
C GLU A 24 17.38 -4.90 -39.61
N ALA A 25 17.72 -3.76 -38.99
CA ALA A 25 17.06 -3.21 -37.82
C ALA A 25 15.60 -2.83 -38.14
N SER A 26 14.66 -3.67 -37.71
CA SER A 26 13.26 -3.31 -37.53
C SER A 26 12.90 -3.55 -36.07
N ASP A 27 12.58 -2.46 -35.38
CA ASP A 27 11.93 -2.35 -34.07
C ASP A 27 11.74 -3.66 -33.27
N THR A 28 12.80 -4.11 -32.59
CA THR A 28 12.66 -5.03 -31.46
C THR A 28 12.10 -4.26 -30.29
N ALA A 29 10.79 -4.46 -30.05
CA ALA A 29 10.11 -4.12 -28.82
C ALA A 29 10.97 -4.50 -27.60
N ASN A 30 11.19 -3.52 -26.71
CA ASN A 30 11.91 -3.64 -25.44
C ASN A 30 11.58 -4.96 -24.72
N LEU A 31 12.47 -5.94 -24.87
CA LEU A 31 12.63 -7.02 -23.90
C LEU A 31 13.40 -6.44 -22.71
N PRO A 32 13.17 -6.90 -21.47
CA PRO A 32 13.99 -6.51 -20.33
C PRO A 32 15.45 -6.83 -20.67
N ASP A 33 16.31 -5.79 -20.76
CA ASP A 33 17.65 -5.91 -21.36
C ASP A 33 18.50 -7.00 -20.70
N LYS A 34 18.25 -7.35 -19.42
CA LYS A 34 18.82 -8.52 -18.74
C LYS A 34 17.88 -9.01 -17.62
N ALA A 35 17.22 -10.15 -17.83
CA ALA A 35 16.62 -10.93 -16.74
C ALA A 35 17.58 -12.05 -16.34
N SER A 36 17.79 -12.27 -15.04
CA SER A 36 18.58 -13.38 -14.52
C SER A 36 17.76 -14.20 -13.53
N LEU A 37 17.92 -15.51 -13.58
CA LEU A 37 17.31 -16.49 -12.68
C LEU A 37 18.42 -17.40 -12.14
N SER A 38 18.46 -17.57 -10.82
CA SER A 38 19.35 -18.52 -10.16
C SER A 38 18.61 -19.31 -9.09
N ALA A 39 19.00 -20.57 -8.89
CA ALA A 39 18.46 -21.48 -7.89
C ALA A 39 19.37 -22.69 -7.70
N ASN A 40 19.13 -23.50 -6.66
CA ASN A 40 19.84 -24.75 -6.43
C ASN A 40 19.53 -25.80 -7.51
N ARG A 41 18.30 -25.80 -8.03
CA ARG A 41 17.85 -26.68 -9.13
C ARG A 41 16.95 -25.92 -10.07
N MET A 42 17.16 -26.12 -11.37
CA MET A 42 16.36 -25.52 -12.43
C MET A 42 16.03 -26.55 -13.50
N ARG A 43 14.82 -26.46 -14.05
CA ARG A 43 14.42 -27.11 -15.29
C ARG A 43 13.88 -26.04 -16.22
N PHE A 44 14.27 -26.11 -17.48
CA PHE A 44 13.77 -25.26 -18.55
C PHE A 44 13.33 -26.14 -19.72
N ASP A 45 12.13 -25.90 -20.23
CA ASP A 45 11.61 -26.50 -21.46
C ASP A 45 11.70 -25.48 -22.59
N SER A 46 12.62 -25.69 -23.52
CA SER A 46 12.83 -24.75 -24.64
C SER A 46 11.72 -24.81 -25.68
N GLY A 47 10.86 -25.84 -25.66
CA GLY A 47 9.75 -25.96 -26.60
C GLY A 47 8.51 -25.16 -26.16
N THR A 48 8.30 -25.02 -24.84
CA THR A 48 7.16 -24.27 -24.29
C THR A 48 7.56 -22.96 -23.62
N GLY A 49 8.85 -22.76 -23.33
CA GLY A 49 9.35 -21.64 -22.56
C GLY A 49 9.12 -21.75 -21.04
N ASP A 50 8.59 -22.88 -20.56
CA ASP A 50 8.33 -23.08 -19.14
C ASP A 50 9.61 -23.32 -18.35
N PHE A 51 9.67 -22.77 -17.13
CA PHE A 51 10.73 -23.06 -16.19
C PHE A 51 10.19 -23.40 -14.79
N LEU A 52 10.97 -24.21 -14.08
CA LEU A 52 10.81 -24.53 -12.68
C LEU A 52 12.14 -24.30 -11.96
N ALA A 53 12.13 -23.49 -10.92
CA ALA A 53 13.26 -23.21 -10.05
C ALA A 53 12.94 -23.62 -8.62
N THR A 54 13.89 -24.24 -7.92
CA THR A 54 13.70 -24.69 -6.53
C THR A 54 15.00 -24.57 -5.73
N GLY A 55 14.86 -24.06 -4.51
CA GLY A 55 15.93 -23.82 -3.54
C GLY A 55 16.65 -22.49 -3.82
N ASN A 56 16.55 -21.55 -2.89
CA ASN A 56 17.20 -20.23 -2.97
C ASN A 56 16.98 -19.54 -4.34
N VAL A 57 15.73 -19.48 -4.79
CA VAL A 57 15.40 -18.85 -6.07
C VAL A 57 15.62 -17.35 -5.94
N VAL A 58 16.38 -16.80 -6.88
CA VAL A 58 16.57 -15.35 -7.04
C VAL A 58 16.31 -15.00 -8.49
N ILE A 59 15.38 -14.08 -8.72
CA ILE A 59 15.13 -13.45 -10.02
C ILE A 59 15.51 -12.00 -9.94
N VAL A 60 16.26 -11.52 -10.93
CA VAL A 60 16.52 -10.09 -11.13
C VAL A 60 16.04 -9.73 -12.52
N ALA A 61 15.04 -8.86 -12.61
CA ALA A 61 14.47 -8.38 -13.88
C ALA A 61 13.92 -6.95 -13.69
N ASP A 62 14.16 -6.07 -14.65
CA ASP A 62 13.62 -4.70 -14.67
C ASP A 62 13.82 -3.89 -13.38
N GLY A 63 15.00 -4.01 -12.77
CA GLY A 63 15.32 -3.32 -11.51
C GLY A 63 14.73 -3.97 -10.26
N LEU A 64 13.91 -5.01 -10.42
CA LEU A 64 13.32 -5.78 -9.34
C LEU A 64 14.14 -7.03 -9.04
N THR A 65 14.44 -7.27 -7.77
CA THR A 65 14.98 -8.51 -7.24
C THR A 65 13.90 -9.24 -6.44
N VAL A 66 13.62 -10.49 -6.78
CA VAL A 66 12.69 -11.35 -6.04
C VAL A 66 13.41 -12.58 -5.54
N THR A 67 13.25 -12.88 -4.25
CA THR A 67 13.76 -14.09 -3.62
C THR A 67 12.61 -14.95 -3.09
N ALA A 68 12.72 -16.26 -3.28
CA ALA A 68 11.74 -17.24 -2.82
C ALA A 68 12.33 -18.65 -2.69
N PRO A 69 11.68 -19.58 -1.97
CA PRO A 69 12.07 -20.99 -1.96
C PRO A 69 11.88 -21.67 -3.32
N ARG A 70 10.84 -21.29 -4.08
CA ARG A 70 10.47 -21.89 -5.37
C ARG A 70 9.84 -20.84 -6.28
N GLY A 71 9.96 -21.08 -7.59
CA GLY A 71 9.31 -20.26 -8.60
C GLY A 71 9.07 -21.07 -9.87
N THR A 72 7.95 -20.82 -10.52
CA THR A 72 7.60 -21.36 -11.85
C THR A 72 7.25 -20.22 -12.76
N GLY A 73 7.50 -20.35 -14.05
CA GLY A 73 7.12 -19.30 -14.97
C GLY A 73 7.25 -19.72 -16.41
N ASN A 74 6.98 -18.77 -17.29
CA ASN A 74 7.09 -18.94 -18.73
C ASN A 74 7.77 -17.71 -19.33
N VAL A 75 8.86 -17.93 -20.07
CA VAL A 75 9.65 -16.84 -20.64
C VAL A 75 8.96 -16.16 -21.82
N GLU A 76 8.13 -16.88 -22.57
CA GLU A 76 7.39 -16.34 -23.72
C GLU A 76 6.22 -15.48 -23.27
N ARG A 77 5.42 -15.97 -22.31
CA ARG A 77 4.33 -15.22 -21.66
C ARG A 77 4.83 -14.12 -20.73
N ARG A 78 6.11 -14.16 -20.35
CA ARG A 78 6.74 -13.22 -19.41
C ARG A 78 6.04 -13.21 -18.05
N GLU A 79 5.81 -14.40 -17.51
CA GLU A 79 5.09 -14.60 -16.25
C GLU A 79 5.92 -15.41 -15.28
N VAL A 80 5.85 -15.04 -14.00
CA VAL A 80 6.47 -15.79 -12.91
C VAL A 80 5.54 -15.88 -11.71
N LEU A 81 5.40 -17.07 -11.17
CA LEU A 81 4.69 -17.39 -9.94
C LEU A 81 5.66 -17.89 -8.88
N PHE A 82 5.54 -17.33 -7.68
CA PHE A 82 6.18 -17.77 -6.46
C PHE A 82 5.07 -18.12 -5.45
N ASP A 83 5.06 -19.36 -4.96
CA ASP A 83 3.95 -19.94 -4.18
C ASP A 83 4.13 -19.83 -2.65
N GLU A 84 5.35 -19.52 -2.22
CA GLU A 84 5.78 -19.49 -0.82
C GLU A 84 6.82 -18.38 -0.57
N GLY A 85 6.73 -17.74 0.60
CA GLY A 85 7.86 -17.04 1.25
C GLY A 85 8.63 -16.06 0.37
N VAL A 86 7.94 -15.07 -0.19
CA VAL A 86 8.49 -14.15 -1.18
C VAL A 86 9.00 -12.88 -0.53
N THR A 87 10.19 -12.42 -0.94
CA THR A 87 10.66 -11.04 -0.73
C THR A 87 10.97 -10.41 -2.08
N ALA A 88 10.36 -9.25 -2.35
CA ALA A 88 10.54 -8.48 -3.57
C ALA A 88 11.11 -7.11 -3.20
N SER A 89 12.26 -6.73 -3.76
CA SER A 89 12.91 -5.45 -3.48
C SER A 89 13.60 -4.88 -4.71
N GLY A 90 13.67 -3.55 -4.79
CA GLY A 90 14.25 -2.85 -5.94
C GLY A 90 13.27 -1.86 -6.54
N ASP A 91 13.45 -1.53 -7.81
CA ASP A 91 12.63 -0.53 -8.49
C ASP A 91 11.63 -1.24 -9.39
N TRP A 92 10.34 -1.10 -9.08
CA TRP A 92 9.25 -1.62 -9.90
C TRP A 92 8.59 -0.45 -10.62
N GLN A 93 8.80 -0.35 -11.93
CA GLN A 93 8.10 0.63 -12.79
C GLN A 93 8.34 2.10 -12.37
N GLY A 94 9.51 2.36 -11.77
CA GLY A 94 9.90 3.67 -11.24
C GLY A 94 9.60 3.88 -9.75
N ASP A 95 8.85 2.98 -9.13
CA ASP A 95 8.55 3.03 -7.70
C ASP A 95 9.45 2.05 -6.94
N ARG A 96 10.17 2.55 -5.93
CA ARG A 96 10.97 1.71 -5.05
C ARG A 96 10.05 0.81 -4.24
N ILE A 97 10.28 -0.51 -4.24
CA ILE A 97 9.54 -1.46 -3.40
C ILE A 97 10.46 -2.25 -2.48
N ASP A 98 9.92 -2.62 -1.33
CA ASP A 98 10.44 -3.64 -0.42
C ASP A 98 9.24 -4.32 0.22
N LEU A 99 8.83 -5.45 -0.35
CA LEU A 99 7.60 -6.16 -0.01
C LEU A 99 7.88 -7.62 0.32
N ARG A 100 7.14 -8.14 1.29
CA ARG A 100 7.14 -9.55 1.68
C ARG A 100 5.73 -10.09 1.62
N ALA A 101 5.58 -11.31 1.12
CA ALA A 101 4.29 -11.99 1.05
C ALA A 101 4.44 -13.51 1.06
N GLY A 102 3.35 -14.21 1.33
CA GLY A 102 3.35 -15.68 1.23
C GLY A 102 3.31 -16.19 -0.22
N SER A 103 2.90 -15.38 -1.20
CA SER A 103 2.96 -15.73 -2.62
C SER A 103 2.92 -14.47 -3.48
N MET A 104 3.51 -14.55 -4.67
CA MET A 104 3.64 -13.45 -5.63
C MET A 104 3.47 -13.96 -7.06
N GLU A 105 2.78 -13.19 -7.88
CA GLU A 105 2.61 -13.37 -9.30
C GLU A 105 3.11 -12.10 -9.99
N LEU A 106 4.05 -12.27 -10.92
CA LEU A 106 4.60 -11.22 -11.77
C LEU A 106 4.20 -11.49 -13.20
N SER A 107 3.68 -10.47 -13.87
CA SER A 107 3.50 -10.44 -15.32
C SER A 107 4.21 -9.21 -15.86
N PHE A 108 5.10 -9.41 -16.82
CA PHE A 108 5.79 -8.33 -17.53
C PHE A 108 5.13 -8.07 -18.91
N GLY A 109 3.85 -8.39 -19.03
CA GLY A 109 3.02 -8.00 -20.17
C GLY A 109 2.71 -6.51 -20.19
N GLU A 110 1.78 -6.11 -21.06
CA GLU A 110 1.30 -4.74 -21.21
C GLU A 110 -0.18 -4.66 -20.76
N PRO A 111 -0.50 -4.11 -19.57
CA PRO A 111 0.40 -3.49 -18.59
C PRO A 111 1.08 -4.51 -17.66
N PRO A 112 2.28 -4.20 -17.14
CA PRO A 112 2.98 -5.07 -16.21
C PRO A 112 2.22 -5.08 -14.88
N SER A 113 2.17 -6.24 -14.23
CA SER A 113 1.47 -6.40 -12.95
C SER A 113 2.27 -7.22 -11.94
N CYS A 114 2.12 -6.82 -10.68
CA CYS A 114 2.68 -7.48 -9.51
C CYS A 114 1.56 -7.71 -8.51
N LYS A 115 1.23 -8.98 -8.27
CA LYS A 115 0.16 -9.38 -7.36
C LYS A 115 0.75 -10.22 -6.23
N MET A 116 0.56 -9.76 -5.00
CA MET A 116 1.05 -10.39 -3.79
C MET A 116 -0.12 -10.75 -2.88
N VAL A 117 -0.09 -11.95 -2.29
CA VAL A 117 -1.17 -12.49 -1.45
C VAL A 117 -0.61 -13.23 -0.23
N LYS A 118 -1.51 -13.73 0.64
CA LYS A 118 -1.18 -14.44 1.89
C LYS A 118 -0.42 -13.55 2.88
N GLY A 119 -0.92 -12.32 3.06
CA GLY A 119 -0.36 -11.36 4.00
C GLY A 119 0.85 -10.64 3.41
N VAL A 120 0.62 -9.42 2.94
CA VAL A 120 1.62 -8.55 2.33
C VAL A 120 2.04 -7.49 3.33
N ARG A 121 3.35 -7.35 3.55
CA ARG A 121 3.93 -6.34 4.44
C ARG A 121 5.14 -5.70 3.79
N GLY A 122 5.34 -4.40 4.01
CA GLY A 122 6.51 -3.69 3.50
C GLY A 122 6.18 -2.28 3.04
N GLY A 123 6.83 -1.80 1.98
CA GLY A 123 6.60 -0.46 1.44
C GLY A 123 6.74 -0.35 -0.07
N VAL A 124 6.09 0.71 -0.59
CA VAL A 124 6.16 1.19 -1.97
C VAL A 124 6.39 2.70 -1.88
N GLY A 125 7.59 3.16 -2.21
CA GLY A 125 8.02 4.54 -2.03
C GLY A 125 7.88 5.03 -0.59
N THR A 126 7.10 6.10 -0.39
CA THR A 126 6.79 6.67 0.94
C THR A 126 5.71 5.90 1.70
N ILE A 127 5.04 4.96 1.03
CA ILE A 127 3.89 4.23 1.56
C ILE A 127 4.39 2.96 2.25
N THR A 128 3.94 2.75 3.47
CA THR A 128 4.14 1.49 4.20
C THR A 128 2.80 0.77 4.26
N LEU A 129 2.76 -0.53 4.04
CA LEU A 129 1.52 -1.29 3.93
C LEU A 129 1.56 -2.61 4.69
N ASP A 130 0.40 -2.97 5.23
CA ASP A 130 0.06 -4.27 5.80
C ASP A 130 -1.36 -4.64 5.34
N ALA A 131 -1.48 -5.65 4.47
CA ALA A 131 -2.73 -6.07 3.84
C ALA A 131 -2.77 -7.58 3.61
N ASP A 132 -3.92 -8.15 3.26
CA ASP A 132 -4.00 -9.56 2.84
C ASP A 132 -3.55 -9.77 1.40
N ARG A 133 -3.86 -8.80 0.54
CA ARG A 133 -3.51 -8.77 -0.88
C ARG A 133 -3.13 -7.37 -1.32
N VAL A 134 -2.10 -7.30 -2.16
CA VAL A 134 -1.69 -6.11 -2.91
C VAL A 134 -1.65 -6.45 -4.38
N THR A 135 -2.14 -5.56 -5.23
CA THR A 135 -1.96 -5.64 -6.68
C THR A 135 -1.46 -4.29 -7.17
N LEU A 136 -0.28 -4.29 -7.77
CA LEU A 136 0.31 -3.15 -8.45
C LEU A 136 0.19 -3.38 -9.95
N ILE A 137 -0.40 -2.43 -10.66
CA ILE A 137 -0.41 -2.42 -12.12
C ILE A 137 0.44 -1.24 -12.56
N GLY A 138 1.55 -1.56 -13.20
CA GLY A 138 2.52 -0.61 -13.72
C GLY A 138 2.10 -0.04 -15.07
N ARG A 139 3.05 0.68 -15.67
CA ARG A 139 2.81 1.53 -16.84
C ARG A 139 3.18 0.73 -18.08
N GLY A 140 2.23 0.43 -18.96
CA GLY A 140 2.50 -0.43 -20.11
C GLY A 140 1.33 -0.52 -21.07
N GLY A 141 0.90 0.62 -21.60
CA GLY A 141 -0.09 0.68 -22.66
C GLY A 141 -0.40 2.12 -22.98
N VAL A 142 0.37 2.70 -23.90
CA VAL A 142 0.12 4.01 -24.54
C VAL A 142 0.35 5.25 -23.64
N SER A 143 1.61 5.68 -23.50
CA SER A 143 1.98 7.02 -24.01
C SER A 143 3.50 7.23 -23.96
N PRO A 144 4.15 7.60 -25.08
CA PRO A 144 5.55 8.02 -25.11
C PRO A 144 5.76 9.44 -24.54
N SER A 145 4.70 10.17 -24.18
CA SER A 145 4.80 11.40 -23.40
C SER A 145 4.82 11.07 -21.91
N GLY A 146 5.96 11.31 -21.26
CA GLY A 146 6.22 10.99 -19.85
C GLY A 146 5.41 11.79 -18.82
N GLU A 147 4.17 12.18 -19.11
CA GLU A 147 3.39 13.12 -18.30
C GLU A 147 2.40 12.47 -17.32
N ASP A 148 2.08 11.18 -17.40
CA ASP A 148 1.26 10.53 -16.36
C ASP A 148 1.74 9.12 -15.99
N ARG A 149 2.92 9.13 -15.37
CA ARG A 149 3.64 7.96 -14.87
C ARG A 149 3.04 7.48 -13.54
N GLN A 150 1.86 6.89 -13.57
CA GLN A 150 1.17 6.40 -12.37
C GLN A 150 1.09 4.88 -12.28
N THR A 151 1.36 4.35 -11.09
CA THR A 151 1.13 2.95 -10.73
C THR A 151 -0.22 2.85 -10.03
N LYS A 152 -1.10 1.98 -10.52
CA LYS A 152 -2.37 1.69 -9.85
C LYS A 152 -2.13 0.66 -8.75
N VAL A 153 -2.67 0.91 -7.56
CA VAL A 153 -2.56 0.01 -6.41
C VAL A 153 -3.95 -0.40 -5.93
N TRP A 154 -4.15 -1.71 -5.76
CA TRP A 154 -5.32 -2.26 -5.09
C TRP A 154 -4.91 -3.05 -3.86
N LEU A 155 -5.60 -2.79 -2.76
CA LEU A 155 -5.39 -3.46 -1.48
C LEU A 155 -6.68 -4.13 -1.03
N VAL A 156 -6.57 -5.33 -0.46
CA VAL A 156 -7.69 -6.04 0.17
C VAL A 156 -7.34 -6.33 1.62
N ASN A 157 -8.30 -6.06 2.51
CA ASN A 157 -8.14 -6.14 3.96
C ASN A 157 -6.85 -5.44 4.41
N ALA A 158 -6.73 -4.17 4.03
CA ALA A 158 -5.62 -3.34 4.45
C ALA A 158 -5.76 -3.05 5.95
N ARG A 159 -4.91 -3.70 6.74
CA ARG A 159 -4.84 -3.54 8.18
C ARG A 159 -4.28 -2.17 8.53
N ARG A 160 -3.24 -1.72 7.84
CA ARG A 160 -2.65 -0.39 7.99
C ARG A 160 -1.89 0.00 6.71
N VAL A 161 -2.17 1.18 6.21
CA VAL A 161 -1.45 1.84 5.12
C VAL A 161 -1.05 3.20 5.64
N GLU A 162 0.25 3.46 5.67
CA GLU A 162 0.81 4.69 6.18
C GLU A 162 1.48 5.44 5.04
N ASP A 163 0.98 6.65 4.77
CA ASP A 163 1.67 7.59 3.90
C ASP A 163 2.49 8.55 4.76
N ARG A 164 3.81 8.32 4.75
CA ARG A 164 4.75 9.10 5.56
C ARG A 164 4.89 10.54 5.07
N SER A 165 4.58 10.82 3.81
CA SER A 165 4.65 12.19 3.26
C SER A 165 3.60 13.08 3.94
N MET A 166 2.38 12.57 4.08
CA MET A 166 1.27 13.25 4.72
C MET A 166 1.19 13.00 6.24
N GLY A 167 1.90 11.99 6.76
CA GLY A 167 1.82 11.58 8.16
C GLY A 167 0.43 11.09 8.54
N ILE A 168 -0.20 10.34 7.65
CA ILE A 168 -1.51 9.72 7.87
C ILE A 168 -1.39 8.20 7.79
N ALA A 169 -2.21 7.51 8.57
CA ALA A 169 -2.42 6.09 8.43
C ALA A 169 -3.91 5.80 8.22
N PHE A 170 -4.22 4.79 7.44
CA PHE A 170 -5.59 4.37 7.19
C PHE A 170 -5.67 2.87 6.92
N GLY A 171 -6.86 2.30 7.14
CA GLY A 171 -7.14 0.92 6.82
C GLY A 171 -8.59 0.74 6.39
N ALA A 172 -8.84 -0.31 5.60
CA ALA A 172 -10.15 -0.61 5.04
C ALA A 172 -10.20 -2.03 4.46
N GLY A 173 -11.40 -2.53 4.21
CA GLY A 173 -11.62 -3.82 3.56
C GLY A 173 -11.19 -3.83 2.08
N ALA A 174 -11.36 -2.72 1.37
CA ALA A 174 -10.92 -2.59 -0.02
C ALA A 174 -10.43 -1.17 -0.30
N MET A 175 -9.33 -1.07 -1.03
CA MET A 175 -8.72 0.21 -1.38
C MET A 175 -8.19 0.20 -2.80
N GLU A 176 -8.33 1.33 -3.47
CA GLU A 176 -7.82 1.59 -4.81
C GLU A 176 -7.13 2.95 -4.81
N GLY A 177 -5.89 3.00 -5.26
CA GLY A 177 -5.10 4.22 -5.25
C GLY A 177 -4.19 4.35 -6.46
N LEU A 178 -3.59 5.53 -6.54
CA LEU A 178 -2.62 5.91 -7.56
C LEU A 178 -1.34 6.35 -6.89
N ILE A 179 -0.21 5.81 -7.35
CA ILE A 179 1.13 6.15 -6.88
C ILE A 179 1.87 6.81 -8.03
N ARG A 180 2.55 7.93 -7.77
CA ARG A 180 3.42 8.60 -8.74
C ARG A 180 4.75 8.88 -8.06
N ASP A 181 5.82 8.35 -8.65
CA ASP A 181 7.20 8.52 -8.17
C ASP A 181 7.36 8.18 -6.67
N GLY A 182 6.76 7.07 -6.26
CA GLY A 182 6.77 6.57 -4.89
C GLY A 182 5.84 7.30 -3.92
N VAL A 183 5.08 8.31 -4.35
CA VAL A 183 4.16 9.08 -3.51
C VAL A 183 2.71 8.70 -3.80
N LEU A 184 1.87 8.63 -2.76
CA LEU A 184 0.44 8.39 -2.93
C LEU A 184 -0.23 9.66 -3.47
N VAL A 185 -0.83 9.58 -4.66
CA VAL A 185 -1.53 10.71 -5.30
C VAL A 185 -3.01 10.73 -4.92
N SER A 186 -3.62 9.55 -4.89
CA SER A 186 -5.03 9.41 -4.50
C SER A 186 -5.31 8.03 -3.94
N MET A 187 -6.36 7.94 -3.12
CA MET A 187 -6.83 6.67 -2.58
C MET A 187 -8.33 6.73 -2.33
N THR A 188 -9.07 5.75 -2.84
CA THR A 188 -10.44 5.47 -2.44
C THR A 188 -10.46 4.22 -1.57
N ALA A 189 -10.92 4.38 -0.33
CA ALA A 189 -11.08 3.30 0.64
C ALA A 189 -12.57 3.01 0.88
N LYS A 190 -12.92 1.74 1.03
CA LYS A 190 -14.30 1.28 1.25
C LYS A 190 -14.34 0.15 2.29
N SER A 191 -15.46 0.09 3.01
CA SER A 191 -15.81 -0.92 4.01
C SER A 191 -14.93 -0.85 5.26
N LYS A 192 -15.52 -0.48 6.40
CA LYS A 192 -14.83 -0.37 7.70
C LYS A 192 -13.59 0.53 7.62
N VAL A 193 -13.77 1.72 7.05
CA VAL A 193 -12.68 2.67 6.89
C VAL A 193 -12.33 3.25 8.26
N TRP A 194 -11.05 3.27 8.57
CA TRP A 194 -10.50 4.02 9.69
C TRP A 194 -9.28 4.82 9.22
N ILE A 195 -9.09 5.97 9.83
CA ILE A 195 -7.99 6.89 9.54
C ILE A 195 -7.45 7.40 10.86
N GLU A 196 -6.13 7.52 10.93
CA GLU A 196 -5.40 8.09 12.04
C GLU A 196 -4.52 9.22 11.50
N GLY A 197 -4.76 10.41 12.01
CA GLY A 197 -3.98 11.59 11.71
C GLY A 197 -2.65 11.64 12.47
N ARG A 198 -1.82 12.62 12.14
CA ARG A 198 -0.60 12.90 12.89
C ARG A 198 -0.94 13.32 14.33
N PRO A 199 -0.21 12.82 15.35
CA PRO A 199 -0.29 13.36 16.70
C PRO A 199 0.01 14.86 16.70
N ASN A 200 -0.79 15.63 17.45
CA ASN A 200 -0.49 17.05 17.69
C ASN A 200 0.68 17.22 18.69
N ARG A 201 1.05 18.47 19.03
CA ARG A 201 2.12 18.76 20.01
C ARG A 201 1.89 18.14 21.39
N THR A 202 0.65 17.82 21.76
CA THR A 202 0.29 17.18 23.04
C THR A 202 0.22 15.65 22.94
N GLY A 203 0.53 15.07 21.78
CA GLY A 203 0.51 13.63 21.53
C GLY A 203 -0.86 13.08 21.14
N ASP A 204 -1.89 13.93 20.98
CA ASP A 204 -3.23 13.49 20.62
C ASP A 204 -3.38 13.42 19.09
N ALA A 205 -3.67 12.24 18.56
CA ALA A 205 -4.05 12.05 17.15
C ALA A 205 -5.57 12.15 16.97
N VAL A 206 -6.00 12.56 15.78
CA VAL A 206 -7.40 12.43 15.38
C VAL A 206 -7.60 11.01 14.85
N SER A 207 -8.59 10.31 15.41
CA SER A 207 -9.07 9.02 14.88
C SER A 207 -10.39 9.24 14.17
N LEU A 208 -10.50 8.79 12.93
CA LEU A 208 -11.71 8.89 12.12
C LEU A 208 -12.17 7.50 11.68
N ASN A 209 -13.47 7.28 11.68
CA ASN A 209 -14.11 6.06 11.18
C ASN A 209 -15.22 6.44 10.20
N GLY A 210 -15.47 5.59 9.19
CA GLY A 210 -16.60 5.73 8.27
C GLY A 210 -16.71 4.55 7.29
N ASP A 211 -17.64 4.64 6.35
CA ASP A 211 -17.89 3.59 5.36
C ASP A 211 -17.02 3.72 4.10
N ARG A 212 -16.71 4.96 3.73
CA ARG A 212 -15.89 5.31 2.56
C ARG A 212 -15.01 6.51 2.86
N ALA A 213 -13.78 6.49 2.33
CA ALA A 213 -12.91 7.66 2.29
C ALA A 213 -12.31 7.87 0.90
N ILE A 214 -12.06 9.13 0.56
CA ILE A 214 -11.39 9.55 -0.67
C ILE A 214 -10.28 10.53 -0.28
N TYR A 215 -9.05 10.12 -0.49
CA TYR A 215 -7.85 10.96 -0.36
C TYR A 215 -7.42 11.49 -1.72
N SER A 216 -7.00 12.75 -1.74
CA SER A 216 -6.40 13.43 -2.89
C SER A 216 -5.23 14.28 -2.40
N GLU A 217 -4.06 14.04 -2.97
CA GLU A 217 -2.84 14.81 -2.73
C GLU A 217 -3.02 16.25 -3.21
N GLU A 218 -3.53 16.45 -4.43
CA GLU A 218 -3.85 17.78 -5.00
C GLU A 218 -4.72 18.63 -4.08
N ARG A 219 -5.72 18.03 -3.42
CA ARG A 219 -6.62 18.74 -2.49
C ARG A 219 -6.10 18.79 -1.06
N GLY A 220 -4.99 18.12 -0.75
CA GLY A 220 -4.43 18.02 0.60
C GLY A 220 -5.42 17.54 1.65
N SER A 221 -6.41 16.72 1.26
CA SER A 221 -7.55 16.39 2.12
C SER A 221 -8.07 14.97 1.91
N VAL A 222 -8.75 14.49 2.94
CA VAL A 222 -9.50 13.24 2.92
C VAL A 222 -10.97 13.55 3.17
N VAL A 223 -11.84 13.14 2.24
CA VAL A 223 -13.29 13.20 2.42
C VAL A 223 -13.77 11.84 2.94
N LEU A 224 -14.41 11.82 4.10
CA LEU A 224 -15.04 10.62 4.67
C LEU A 224 -16.56 10.74 4.56
N SER A 225 -17.22 9.61 4.30
CA SER A 225 -18.67 9.53 4.17
C SER A 225 -19.22 8.22 4.71
N GLY A 226 -20.45 8.27 5.21
CA GLY A 226 -21.19 7.15 5.80
C GLY A 226 -20.75 6.84 7.22
N ASN A 227 -21.69 6.93 8.17
CA ASN A 227 -21.51 6.61 9.59
C ASN A 227 -20.24 7.25 10.20
N VAL A 228 -19.96 8.51 9.85
CA VAL A 228 -18.65 9.09 10.13
C VAL A 228 -18.54 9.50 11.60
N ARG A 229 -17.46 9.07 12.25
CA ARG A 229 -17.12 9.40 13.62
C ARG A 229 -15.67 9.85 13.72
N ALA A 230 -15.45 11.07 14.17
CA ALA A 230 -14.12 11.59 14.48
C ALA A 230 -13.95 11.76 16.00
N VAL A 231 -12.80 11.33 16.52
CA VAL A 231 -12.47 11.41 17.95
C VAL A 231 -11.11 12.08 18.13
N GLN A 232 -11.04 13.06 19.03
CA GLN A 232 -9.80 13.67 19.45
C GLN A 232 -9.91 14.10 20.93
N LYS A 233 -9.07 13.55 21.81
CA LYS A 233 -9.00 13.91 23.24
C LYS A 233 -10.37 13.95 23.94
N GLY A 234 -11.16 12.88 23.82
CA GLY A 234 -12.50 12.77 24.41
C GLY A 234 -13.59 13.61 23.74
N ARG A 235 -13.24 14.41 22.71
CA ARG A 235 -14.21 15.08 21.84
C ARG A 235 -14.60 14.13 20.73
N THR A 236 -15.90 13.96 20.53
CA THR A 236 -16.45 13.14 19.44
C THR A 236 -17.28 14.03 18.52
N LEU A 237 -17.00 13.98 17.23
CA LEU A 237 -17.80 14.59 16.17
C LEU A 237 -18.43 13.47 15.32
N THR A 238 -19.73 13.55 15.09
CA THR A 238 -20.47 12.62 14.21
C THR A 238 -21.15 13.39 13.09
N SER A 239 -21.12 12.83 11.88
CA SER A 239 -21.69 13.42 10.66
C SER A 239 -21.86 12.34 9.59
N ASP A 240 -22.65 12.61 8.55
CA ASP A 240 -22.70 11.74 7.37
C ASP A 240 -21.51 11.95 6.45
N SER A 241 -20.95 13.16 6.46
CA SER A 241 -19.76 13.51 5.69
C SER A 241 -18.88 14.47 6.48
N LEU A 242 -17.56 14.31 6.31
CA LEU A 242 -16.58 15.28 6.79
C LEU A 242 -15.39 15.36 5.84
N VAL A 243 -14.66 16.47 5.95
CA VAL A 243 -13.36 16.68 5.33
C VAL A 243 -12.31 16.75 6.42
N TYR A 244 -11.25 15.97 6.27
CA TYR A 244 -10.07 16.00 7.12
C TYR A 244 -8.90 16.57 6.35
N PHE A 245 -8.21 17.55 6.93
CA PHE A 245 -7.01 18.18 6.39
C PHE A 245 -5.79 17.74 7.21
N PRO A 246 -5.01 16.74 6.74
CA PRO A 246 -3.94 16.14 7.52
C PRO A 246 -2.86 17.11 8.00
N GLU A 247 -2.42 18.02 7.13
CA GLU A 247 -1.34 18.98 7.44
C GLU A 247 -1.70 19.91 8.61
N GLN A 248 -2.99 20.26 8.69
CA GLN A 248 -3.51 21.21 9.67
C GLN A 248 -4.15 20.50 10.87
N ASN A 249 -4.21 19.16 10.82
CA ASN A 249 -4.94 18.32 11.76
C ASN A 249 -6.37 18.86 12.03
N ARG A 250 -7.03 19.33 10.96
CA ARG A 250 -8.33 20.00 11.03
C ARG A 250 -9.42 19.08 10.47
N VAL A 251 -10.55 19.01 11.16
CA VAL A 251 -11.75 18.29 10.73
C VAL A 251 -12.88 19.29 10.51
N GLU A 252 -13.54 19.20 9.36
CA GLU A 252 -14.71 20.00 8.99
C GLU A 252 -15.88 19.05 8.70
N ALA A 253 -16.94 19.10 9.51
CA ALA A 253 -18.16 18.38 9.19
C ALA A 253 -18.93 19.11 8.09
N LEU A 254 -19.34 18.38 7.06
CA LEU A 254 -20.22 18.89 6.03
C LEU A 254 -21.66 18.55 6.43
N GLY A 255 -22.42 19.56 6.86
CA GLY A 255 -23.88 19.46 6.92
C GLY A 255 -24.44 19.48 5.50
N GLY A 256 -25.23 18.47 5.13
CA GLY A 256 -25.50 18.11 3.74
C GLY A 256 -26.00 19.23 2.82
N ILE A 257 -25.43 19.30 1.61
CA ILE A 257 -26.10 19.76 0.40
C ILE A 257 -25.66 18.79 -0.71
N VAL A 258 -26.56 17.93 -1.21
CA VAL A 258 -27.20 18.03 -2.54
C VAL A 258 -28.36 17.03 -2.64
N SER A 259 -29.53 17.48 -3.10
CA SER A 259 -30.39 16.69 -3.98
C SER A 259 -30.93 17.62 -5.08
N GLN A 260 -30.53 17.38 -6.33
CA GLN A 260 -31.38 17.68 -7.48
C GLN A 260 -32.55 16.68 -7.46
N SER A 261 -33.52 16.87 -6.56
CA SER A 261 -34.85 16.22 -6.53
C SER A 261 -35.69 16.56 -5.29
N GLY A 262 -35.25 17.47 -4.42
CA GLY A 262 -36.19 18.20 -3.56
C GLY A 262 -36.68 17.47 -2.30
N VAL A 263 -35.89 16.59 -1.71
CA VAL A 263 -36.07 16.18 -0.31
C VAL A 263 -34.78 16.51 0.45
N ALA A 264 -34.82 17.57 1.26
CA ALA A 264 -33.74 17.94 2.16
C ALA A 264 -33.83 17.09 3.44
N SER A 265 -32.86 16.19 3.66
CA SER A 265 -32.59 15.61 4.98
C SER A 265 -31.66 16.55 5.72
N ALA A 266 -32.04 16.97 6.93
CA ALA A 266 -31.23 17.83 7.77
C ALA A 266 -30.36 16.99 8.69
N ASP A 267 -29.26 16.44 8.16
CA ASP A 267 -28.32 15.66 8.96
C ASP A 267 -27.43 16.60 9.80
N ARG A 268 -27.78 16.73 11.08
CA ARG A 268 -27.15 17.60 12.07
C ARG A 268 -25.79 17.01 12.49
N ALA A 269 -24.70 17.72 12.20
CA ALA A 269 -23.41 17.43 12.82
C ALA A 269 -23.50 17.59 14.35
N THR A 270 -23.12 16.56 15.10
CA THR A 270 -23.20 16.57 16.57
C THR A 270 -21.81 16.47 17.18
N ILE A 271 -21.46 17.43 18.03
CA ILE A 271 -20.22 17.46 18.80
C ILE A 271 -20.54 17.11 20.26
N THR A 272 -19.90 16.06 20.77
CA THR A 272 -19.92 15.70 22.18
C THR A 272 -18.56 16.02 22.78
N ILE A 273 -18.55 16.78 23.88
CA ILE A 273 -17.33 17.10 24.64
C ILE A 273 -17.47 16.45 26.01
N GLU A 274 -16.65 15.45 26.30
CA GLU A 274 -16.55 14.92 27.65
C GLU A 274 -15.82 15.95 28.54
N ILE A 275 -16.54 16.53 29.49
CA ILE A 275 -15.98 17.46 30.47
C ILE A 275 -15.48 16.62 31.66
N PRO A 276 -14.17 16.54 31.93
CA PRO A 276 -13.68 15.85 33.11
C PRO A 276 -14.22 16.54 34.36
N ARG A 277 -14.83 15.77 35.27
CA ARG A 277 -15.27 16.31 36.57
C ARG A 277 -14.06 16.90 37.28
N ALA A 278 -14.12 18.18 37.61
CA ALA A 278 -13.14 18.83 38.45
C ALA A 278 -13.00 18.04 39.77
N SER A 279 -11.84 17.44 40.00
CA SER A 279 -11.48 16.92 41.31
C SER A 279 -11.49 18.09 42.30
N GLY A 280 -12.25 17.92 43.39
CA GLY A 280 -12.75 18.99 44.28
C GLY A 280 -11.76 20.07 44.73
N ALA A 281 -12.30 21.28 44.85
CA ALA A 281 -11.78 22.36 45.68
C ALA A 281 -12.56 22.40 47.02
N PRO A 282 -12.00 23.02 48.08
CA PRO A 282 -11.89 22.47 49.42
C PRO A 282 -13.18 22.56 50.25
N ALA A 283 -13.34 21.62 51.18
CA ALA A 283 -14.28 21.77 52.29
C ALA A 283 -13.85 22.93 53.19
N SER A 284 -14.37 24.13 52.92
CA SER A 284 -14.40 25.22 53.89
C SER A 284 -15.40 24.87 54.99
N GLY A 285 -14.91 24.31 56.08
CA GLY A 285 -15.67 24.15 57.31
C GLY A 285 -15.28 25.26 58.29
N ASP A 286 -15.99 26.38 58.27
CA ASP A 286 -16.00 27.32 59.39
C ASP A 286 -17.43 27.74 59.75
N LYS A 287 -17.66 27.80 61.07
CA LYS A 287 -18.79 28.35 61.86
C LYS A 287 -20.06 27.53 62.10
N LYS A 288 -20.16 27.07 63.36
CA LYS A 288 -21.20 27.42 64.38
C LYS A 288 -20.58 27.12 65.75
N GLY A 289 -20.53 27.96 66.79
CA GLY A 289 -21.35 29.12 67.12
C GLY A 289 -22.41 28.80 68.19
N GLY A 290 -22.01 28.65 69.47
CA GLY A 290 -22.76 29.19 70.63
C GLY A 290 -23.61 28.27 71.55
N ARG A 291 -23.36 28.43 72.88
CA ARG A 291 -24.21 28.19 74.09
C ARG A 291 -24.56 26.72 74.41
N ARG A 292 -24.43 26.21 75.63
CA ARG A 292 -24.60 26.78 76.99
C ARG A 292 -23.53 26.26 77.95
#